data_AF-A0A1H5UL32-F1
#
_entry.id   AF-A0A1H5UL32-F1
#
_cell.length_a   1.000
_cell.length_b   1.000
_cell.length_c   1.000
_cell.angle_alpha   90.00
_cell.angle_beta   90.00
_cell.angle_gamma   90.00
#
_symmetry.space_group_name_H-M   'P 1'
#
loop_
_entity.id
_entity.type
_entity.pdbx_description
1 polymer ?
#
loop_
_entity_poly.entity_id
_entity_poly.type
_entity_poly.pdbx_seq_one_letter_code
_entity_poly.pdbx_strand_id
1 'polypeptide(L)'
;MLEELRQVLQPWYLQIKFIHLLAVMIWSFSTAVAYTWFIRSAWISWKKHPDVAALKKRRDWLMEQFDKGASLEHIAFPVLLLSGGLLFWTTGWTLESHWLAVKLLLVTGVFVPMEIVDYWLSHFGGSKRQWREKGDHARYEKLMQWHWVFFRISTPLVAIFIPLIIYLAVVKPAL
;
A
#
# COMPACT_ATOMS: atom_id res chain seq x y z
N MET A 1 7.64 29.59 -14.95
CA MET A 1 6.67 28.50 -14.69
C MET A 1 7.05 27.60 -13.51
N LEU A 2 8.17 26.86 -13.55
CA LEU A 2 8.56 25.93 -12.47
C LEU A 2 9.02 26.61 -11.16
N GLU A 3 9.73 27.75 -11.28
CA GLU A 3 10.13 28.56 -10.12
C GLU A 3 8.96 29.37 -9.52
N GLU A 4 8.06 29.86 -10.37
CA GLU A 4 6.82 30.54 -9.93
C GLU A 4 5.93 29.58 -9.13
N LEU A 5 5.81 28.32 -9.57
CA LEU A 5 5.10 27.29 -8.82
C LEU A 5 5.74 27.03 -7.46
N ARG A 6 7.08 27.04 -7.37
CA ARG A 6 7.79 26.90 -6.10
C ARG A 6 7.45 28.03 -5.14
N GLN A 7 7.48 29.27 -5.60
CA GLN A 7 7.14 30.45 -4.80
C GLN A 7 5.69 30.43 -4.30
N VAL A 8 4.76 29.97 -5.14
CA VAL A 8 3.34 29.81 -4.76
C VAL A 8 3.15 28.72 -3.71
N LEU A 9 3.90 27.62 -3.79
CA LEU A 9 3.75 26.48 -2.88
C LEU A 9 4.52 26.63 -1.56
N GLN A 10 5.57 27.45 -1.53
CA GLN A 10 6.42 27.61 -0.34
C GLN A 10 5.63 27.98 0.94
N PRO A 11 4.65 28.92 0.90
CA PRO A 11 3.83 29.25 2.07
C PRO A 11 3.00 28.08 2.60
N TRP A 12 2.71 27.09 1.77
CA TRP A 12 1.90 25.91 2.09
C TRP A 12 2.73 24.70 2.52
N TYR A 13 4.05 24.86 2.67
CA TYR A 13 4.96 23.76 2.94
C TYR A 13 4.53 22.91 4.15
N LEU A 14 4.08 23.54 5.25
CA LEU A 14 3.66 22.81 6.44
C LEU A 14 2.36 22.03 6.21
N GLN A 15 1.42 22.56 5.45
CA GLN A 15 0.17 21.92 5.09
C GLN A 15 0.43 20.72 4.16
N ILE A 16 1.30 20.88 3.17
CA ILE A 16 1.72 19.79 2.28
C ILE A 16 2.40 18.70 3.11
N LYS A 17 3.29 19.06 4.04
CA LYS A 17 3.95 18.11 4.94
C LYS A 17 2.96 17.38 5.84
N PHE A 18 1.97 18.08 6.38
CA PHE A 18 0.93 17.48 7.21
C PHE A 18 0.11 16.45 6.41
N ILE A 19 -0.34 16.81 5.21
CA ILE A 19 -1.06 15.90 4.30
C ILE A 19 -0.19 14.68 3.96
N HIS A 20 1.08 14.91 3.65
CA HIS A 20 2.03 13.84 3.36
C HIS A 20 2.15 12.86 4.52
N LEU A 21 2.34 13.35 5.75
CA LEU A 21 2.45 12.50 6.94
C LEU A 21 1.15 11.73 7.21
N LEU A 22 -0.02 12.36 7.04
CA LEU A 22 -1.31 11.69 7.17
C LEU A 22 -1.45 10.55 6.15
N ALA A 23 -1.11 10.81 4.88
CA ALA A 23 -1.13 9.81 3.83
C ALA A 23 -0.17 8.65 4.12
N VAL A 24 1.05 8.94 4.61
CA VAL A 24 2.01 7.91 5.05
C VAL A 24 1.43 7.04 6.16
N MET A 25 0.76 7.62 7.16
CA MET A 25 0.16 6.84 8.26
C MET A 25 -0.97 5.93 7.77
N ILE A 26 -1.87 6.44 6.92
CA ILE A 26 -2.97 5.66 6.36
C ILE A 26 -2.43 4.52 5.50
N TRP A 27 -1.52 4.84 4.58
CA TRP A 27 -0.92 3.87 3.67
C TRP A 27 -0.15 2.78 4.43
N SER A 28 0.68 3.16 5.41
CA SER A 28 1.60 2.22 6.05
C SER A 28 0.94 1.15 6.94
N PHE A 29 -0.25 1.43 7.48
CA PHE A 29 -0.82 0.60 8.55
C PHE A 29 -2.29 0.21 8.37
N SER A 30 -3.02 0.76 7.39
CA SER A 30 -4.46 0.52 7.25
C SER A 30 -4.83 -0.96 7.07
N THR A 31 -3.96 -1.74 6.42
CA THR A 31 -4.22 -3.15 6.10
C THR A 31 -3.42 -4.16 6.93
N ALA A 32 -2.39 -3.71 7.66
CA ALA A 32 -1.45 -4.60 8.38
C ALA A 32 -2.15 -5.48 9.44
N VAL A 33 -3.03 -4.87 10.26
CA VAL A 33 -3.78 -5.58 11.30
C VAL A 33 -4.81 -6.53 10.66
N ALA A 34 -5.53 -6.05 9.65
CA ALA A 34 -6.53 -6.81 8.92
C ALA A 34 -5.93 -8.08 8.29
N TYR A 35 -4.79 -7.95 7.62
CA TYR A 35 -4.07 -9.07 7.05
C TYR A 35 -3.57 -10.04 8.13
N THR A 36 -2.82 -9.53 9.11
CA THR A 36 -2.10 -10.35 10.09
C THR A 36 -3.02 -11.21 10.92
N TRP A 37 -4.13 -10.62 11.40
CA TRP A 37 -4.98 -11.28 12.39
C TRP A 37 -6.25 -11.90 11.78
N PHE A 38 -6.72 -11.41 10.64
CA PHE A 38 -7.96 -11.90 10.05
C PHE A 38 -7.70 -12.72 8.79
N ILE A 39 -7.08 -12.15 7.77
CA ILE A 39 -6.91 -12.83 6.47
C ILE A 39 -5.98 -14.03 6.58
N ARG A 40 -4.79 -13.83 7.13
CA ARG A 40 -3.81 -14.91 7.32
C ARG A 40 -4.39 -16.06 8.16
N SER A 41 -5.07 -15.72 9.25
CA SER A 41 -5.71 -16.70 10.15
C SER A 41 -6.79 -17.51 9.44
N ALA A 42 -7.70 -16.84 8.70
CA ALA A 42 -8.76 -17.51 7.96
C ALA A 42 -8.21 -18.40 6.85
N TRP A 43 -7.17 -17.95 6.16
CA TRP A 43 -6.51 -18.70 5.09
C TRP A 43 -5.85 -19.98 5.60
N ILE A 44 -5.08 -19.87 6.68
CA ILE A 44 -4.42 -21.02 7.32
C ILE A 44 -5.47 -22.01 7.85
N SER A 45 -6.53 -21.51 8.49
CA SER A 45 -7.60 -22.36 9.03
C SER A 45 -8.31 -23.16 7.93
N TRP A 46 -8.70 -22.51 6.83
CA TRP A 46 -9.29 -23.19 5.68
C TRP A 46 -8.32 -24.20 5.04
N LYS A 47 -7.05 -23.86 4.91
CA LYS A 47 -6.06 -24.77 4.31
C LYS A 47 -5.85 -26.05 5.13
N LYS A 48 -5.99 -25.97 6.47
CA LYS A 48 -5.89 -27.14 7.37
C LYS A 48 -7.14 -28.02 7.33
N HIS A 49 -8.31 -27.45 7.04
CA HIS A 49 -9.60 -28.13 7.05
C HIS A 49 -10.41 -27.73 5.80
N PRO A 50 -9.98 -28.15 4.60
CA PRO A 50 -10.53 -27.67 3.34
C PRO A 50 -11.96 -28.17 3.06
N ASP A 51 -12.36 -29.26 3.71
CA ASP A 51 -13.68 -29.90 3.68
C ASP A 51 -14.75 -29.11 4.45
N VAL A 52 -14.35 -28.23 5.38
CA VAL A 52 -15.27 -27.44 6.19
C VAL A 52 -15.73 -26.19 5.42
N ALA A 53 -16.91 -26.27 4.80
CA ALA A 53 -17.48 -25.19 3.98
C ALA A 53 -17.57 -23.83 4.70
N ALA A 54 -17.83 -23.81 6.01
CA ALA A 54 -17.89 -22.59 6.81
C ALA A 54 -16.56 -21.82 6.84
N LEU A 55 -15.41 -22.52 6.83
CA LEU A 55 -14.10 -21.89 6.82
C LEU A 55 -13.78 -21.24 5.47
N LYS A 56 -14.18 -21.88 4.36
CA LYS A 56 -14.09 -21.29 3.03
C LYS A 56 -14.93 -20.01 2.95
N LYS A 57 -16.18 -20.05 3.41
CA LYS A 57 -17.07 -18.88 3.43
C LYS A 57 -16.49 -17.73 4.25
N ARG A 58 -15.87 -18.03 5.41
CA ARG A 58 -15.20 -17.02 6.24
C ARG A 58 -13.99 -16.39 5.53
N ARG A 59 -13.13 -17.20 4.90
CA ARG A 59 -11.98 -16.75 4.09
C ARG A 59 -12.45 -15.78 3.00
N ASP A 60 -13.48 -16.18 2.25
CA ASP A 60 -14.03 -15.43 1.12
C ASP A 60 -14.61 -14.09 1.58
N TRP A 61 -15.43 -14.10 2.62
CA TRP A 61 -16.03 -12.88 3.16
C TRP A 61 -14.98 -11.91 3.72
N LEU A 62 -13.99 -12.41 4.45
CA LEU A 62 -12.93 -11.57 5.00
C LEU A 62 -12.10 -10.93 3.91
N MET A 63 -11.76 -11.67 2.85
CA MET A 63 -11.03 -11.10 1.71
C MET A 63 -11.82 -9.99 1.03
N GLU A 64 -13.12 -10.19 0.83
CA GLU A 64 -13.98 -9.13 0.26
C GLU A 64 -14.12 -7.91 1.17
N GLN A 65 -14.01 -8.04 2.49
CA GLN A 65 -13.94 -6.88 3.39
C GLN A 65 -12.56 -6.21 3.37
N PHE A 66 -11.50 -7.01 3.30
CA PHE A 66 -10.13 -6.51 3.19
C PHE A 66 -9.96 -5.66 1.93
N ASP A 67 -10.44 -6.12 0.78
CA ASP A 67 -10.40 -5.37 -0.48
C ASP A 67 -11.05 -3.98 -0.37
N LYS A 68 -12.12 -3.85 0.44
CA LYS A 68 -12.74 -2.54 0.72
C LYS A 68 -11.83 -1.68 1.59
N GLY A 69 -11.19 -2.27 2.60
CA GLY A 69 -10.23 -1.57 3.45
C GLY A 69 -9.00 -1.08 2.67
N ALA A 70 -8.48 -1.92 1.76
CA ALA A 70 -7.35 -1.59 0.88
C ALA A 70 -7.61 -0.35 0.00
N SER A 71 -8.88 0.01 -0.26
CA SER A 71 -9.18 1.27 -0.96
C SER A 71 -8.65 2.51 -0.24
N LEU A 72 -8.53 2.51 1.09
CA LEU A 72 -7.94 3.61 1.84
C LEU A 72 -6.44 3.74 1.54
N GLU A 73 -5.73 2.62 1.49
CA GLU A 73 -4.32 2.54 1.11
C GLU A 73 -4.11 3.04 -0.33
N HIS A 74 -4.96 2.58 -1.26
CA HIS A 74 -4.96 2.98 -2.65
C HIS A 74 -5.43 4.43 -2.90
N ILE A 75 -6.03 5.11 -1.92
CA ILE A 75 -6.28 6.56 -2.03
C ILE A 75 -5.09 7.31 -1.42
N ALA A 76 -4.54 6.79 -0.31
CA ALA A 76 -3.43 7.39 0.38
C ALA A 76 -2.13 7.35 -0.42
N PHE A 77 -1.85 6.27 -1.16
CA PHE A 77 -0.60 6.12 -1.90
C PHE A 77 -0.39 7.19 -2.99
N PRO A 78 -1.37 7.50 -3.87
CA PRO A 78 -1.24 8.61 -4.80
C PRO A 78 -1.05 9.96 -4.11
N VAL A 79 -1.77 10.22 -3.02
CA VAL A 79 -1.62 11.45 -2.23
C VAL A 79 -0.22 11.54 -1.63
N LEU A 80 0.32 10.42 -1.14
CA LEU A 80 1.69 10.30 -0.62
C LEU A 80 2.72 10.63 -1.71
N LEU A 81 2.60 10.07 -2.91
CA LEU A 81 3.53 10.31 -4.02
C LEU A 81 3.48 11.77 -4.48
N LEU A 82 2.28 12.32 -4.67
CA LEU A 82 2.10 13.71 -5.10
C LEU A 82 2.65 14.68 -4.06
N SER A 83 2.23 14.54 -2.80
CA SER A 83 2.71 15.40 -1.71
C SER A 83 4.22 15.25 -1.47
N GLY A 84 4.77 14.05 -1.61
CA GLY A 84 6.22 13.80 -1.51
C GLY A 84 7.00 14.49 -2.64
N GLY A 85 6.49 14.44 -3.87
CA GLY A 85 7.05 15.16 -5.00
C GLY A 85 7.01 16.68 -4.82
N LEU A 86 5.89 17.22 -4.30
CA LEU A 86 5.78 18.64 -3.96
C LEU A 86 6.76 19.05 -2.85
N LEU A 87 6.97 18.22 -1.83
CA LEU A 87 7.95 18.48 -0.77
C LEU A 87 9.38 18.49 -1.33
N PHE A 88 9.73 17.50 -2.15
CA PHE A 88 11.02 17.46 -2.84
C PHE A 88 11.27 18.74 -3.64
N TRP A 89 10.27 19.17 -4.43
CA TRP A 89 10.34 20.36 -5.25
C TRP A 89 10.49 21.66 -4.43
N THR A 90 9.62 21.85 -3.44
CA THR A 90 9.56 23.10 -2.65
C THR A 90 10.84 23.37 -1.86
N THR A 91 11.46 22.32 -1.35
CA THR A 91 12.67 22.41 -0.52
C THR A 91 13.96 22.46 -1.34
N GLY A 92 13.91 22.14 -2.64
CA GLY A 92 15.08 22.20 -3.52
C GLY A 92 16.13 21.13 -3.21
N TRP A 93 15.75 20.00 -2.60
CA TRP A 93 16.67 18.88 -2.45
C TRP A 93 17.13 18.38 -3.81
N THR A 94 18.38 17.91 -3.87
CA THR A 94 18.92 17.23 -5.04
C THR A 94 19.17 15.76 -4.72
N LEU A 95 19.36 14.94 -5.76
CA LEU A 95 19.72 13.52 -5.61
C LEU A 95 21.15 13.31 -5.11
N GLU A 96 21.94 14.37 -4.94
CA GLU A 96 23.28 14.31 -4.34
C GLU A 96 23.20 13.96 -2.84
N SER A 97 22.05 14.21 -2.20
CA SER A 97 21.78 13.71 -0.86
C SER A 97 21.60 12.19 -0.89
N HIS A 98 22.63 11.45 -0.47
CA HIS A 98 22.59 9.98 -0.38
C HIS A 98 21.37 9.48 0.41
N TRP A 99 20.98 10.19 1.48
CA TRP A 99 19.77 9.91 2.24
C TRP A 99 18.51 9.91 1.38
N LEU A 100 18.35 10.96 0.56
CA LEU A 100 17.18 11.10 -0.30
C LEU A 100 17.21 10.09 -1.45
N ALA A 101 18.39 9.84 -2.04
CA ALA A 101 18.56 8.86 -3.10
C ALA A 101 18.14 7.45 -2.63
N VAL A 102 18.58 7.03 -1.43
CA VAL A 102 18.16 5.75 -0.83
C VAL A 102 16.65 5.73 -0.59
N LYS A 103 16.09 6.81 -0.03
CA LYS A 103 14.65 6.90 0.24
C LYS A 103 13.84 6.76 -1.05
N LEU A 104 14.23 7.45 -2.11
CA LEU A 104 13.56 7.39 -3.41
C LEU A 104 13.72 6.02 -4.06
N LEU A 105 14.90 5.40 -3.98
CA LEU A 105 15.14 4.05 -4.49
C LEU A 105 14.22 3.01 -3.82
N LEU A 106 14.00 3.12 -2.51
CA LEU A 106 13.06 2.25 -1.80
C LEU A 106 11.62 2.49 -2.27
N VAL A 107 11.22 3.75 -2.42
CA VAL A 107 9.87 4.10 -2.91
C VAL A 107 9.64 3.59 -4.33
N THR A 108 10.54 3.87 -5.26
CA THR A 108 10.36 3.52 -6.69
C THR A 108 10.71 2.07 -7.00
N GLY A 109 11.65 1.47 -6.28
CA GLY A 109 12.12 0.10 -6.50
C GLY A 109 11.34 -0.97 -5.75
N VAL A 110 10.75 -0.63 -4.60
CA VAL A 110 10.02 -1.59 -3.75
C VAL A 110 8.53 -1.25 -3.70
N PHE A 111 8.17 -0.06 -3.23
CA PHE A 111 6.77 0.26 -2.95
C PHE A 111 5.94 0.47 -4.21
N VAL A 112 6.40 1.27 -5.18
CA VAL A 112 5.65 1.51 -6.42
C VAL A 112 5.32 0.20 -7.17
N PRO A 113 6.28 -0.73 -7.42
CA PRO A 113 5.96 -2.00 -8.09
C PRO A 113 4.99 -2.87 -7.28
N MET A 114 5.16 -2.92 -5.96
CA MET A 114 4.27 -3.66 -5.07
C MET A 114 2.84 -3.13 -5.13
N GLU A 115 2.67 -1.81 -5.08
CA GLU A 115 1.37 -1.13 -5.18
C GLU A 115 0.71 -1.37 -6.53
N ILE A 116 1.46 -1.33 -7.64
CA ILE A 116 0.91 -1.64 -8.97
C ILE A 116 0.26 -3.04 -8.98
N VAL A 117 0.93 -4.02 -8.36
CA VAL A 117 0.40 -5.38 -8.26
C VAL A 117 -0.82 -5.43 -7.32
N ASP A 118 -0.80 -4.73 -6.19
CA ASP A 118 -1.95 -4.68 -5.28
C ASP A 118 -3.18 -4.06 -5.95
N TYR A 119 -3.04 -2.88 -6.56
CA TYR A 119 -4.11 -2.24 -7.32
C TYR A 119 -4.70 -3.16 -8.39
N TRP A 120 -3.85 -3.91 -9.08
CA TRP A 120 -4.32 -4.85 -10.08
C TRP A 120 -5.12 -6.00 -9.45
N LEU A 121 -4.66 -6.58 -8.35
CA LEU A 121 -5.34 -7.67 -7.63
C LEU A 121 -6.61 -7.24 -6.89
N SER A 122 -6.70 -5.96 -6.52
CA SER A 122 -7.78 -5.38 -5.73
C SER A 122 -8.85 -4.70 -6.59
N HIS A 123 -8.49 -4.13 -7.73
CA HIS A 123 -9.39 -3.33 -8.57
C HIS A 123 -9.45 -3.78 -10.03
N PHE A 124 -8.31 -3.86 -10.74
CA PHE A 124 -8.31 -4.06 -12.19
C PHE A 124 -8.57 -5.51 -12.63
N GLY A 125 -8.31 -6.51 -11.80
CA GLY A 125 -8.68 -7.91 -12.04
C GLY A 125 -10.21 -8.18 -12.03
N GLY A 126 -11.01 -7.15 -11.74
CA GLY A 126 -12.43 -7.23 -11.40
C GLY A 126 -12.61 -7.54 -9.92
N SER A 127 -13.62 -6.96 -9.27
CA SER A 127 -13.79 -7.20 -7.84
C SER A 127 -14.06 -8.68 -7.59
N LYS A 128 -13.43 -9.27 -6.58
CA LYS A 128 -13.60 -10.70 -6.28
C LYS A 128 -15.09 -11.02 -6.08
N ARG A 129 -15.81 -10.11 -5.43
CA ARG A 129 -17.28 -10.16 -5.29
C ARG A 129 -18.01 -10.26 -6.63
N GLN A 130 -17.65 -9.48 -7.64
CA GLN A 130 -18.28 -9.54 -8.97
C GLN A 130 -18.13 -10.92 -9.61
N TRP A 131 -16.95 -11.54 -9.51
CA TRP A 131 -16.72 -12.88 -10.06
C TRP A 131 -17.50 -13.96 -9.32
N ARG A 132 -17.63 -13.83 -7.99
CA ARG A 132 -18.49 -14.71 -7.19
C ARG A 132 -19.96 -14.59 -7.57
N GLU A 133 -20.46 -13.36 -7.76
CA GLU A 133 -21.85 -13.11 -8.15
C GLU A 133 -22.16 -13.59 -9.59
N LYS A 134 -21.17 -13.55 -10.48
CA LYS A 134 -21.27 -14.15 -11.84
C LYS A 134 -21.24 -15.68 -11.86
N GLY A 135 -20.95 -16.33 -10.73
CA GLY A 135 -20.82 -17.80 -10.64
C GLY A 135 -19.52 -18.36 -11.21
N ASP A 136 -18.56 -17.52 -11.63
CA ASP A 136 -17.24 -17.98 -12.10
C ASP A 136 -16.32 -18.25 -10.91
N HIS A 137 -16.57 -19.39 -10.26
CA HIS A 137 -15.82 -19.81 -9.08
C HIS A 137 -14.35 -20.13 -9.40
N ALA A 138 -14.04 -20.59 -10.61
CA ALA A 138 -12.66 -20.91 -10.99
C ALA A 138 -11.79 -19.65 -11.04
N ARG A 139 -12.30 -18.58 -11.67
CA ARG A 139 -11.60 -17.30 -11.73
C ARG A 139 -11.52 -16.63 -10.35
N TYR A 140 -12.58 -16.72 -9.55
CA TYR A 140 -12.58 -16.25 -8.17
C TYR A 140 -11.45 -16.90 -7.36
N GLU A 141 -11.38 -18.23 -7.34
CA GLU A 141 -10.33 -18.95 -6.59
C GLU A 141 -8.93 -18.62 -7.09
N LYS A 142 -8.74 -18.49 -8.41
CA LYS A 142 -7.44 -18.10 -8.98
C LYS A 142 -6.98 -16.72 -8.48
N LEU A 143 -7.87 -15.73 -8.48
CA LEU A 143 -7.59 -14.39 -7.94
C LEU A 143 -7.30 -14.44 -6.43
N MET A 144 -8.06 -15.23 -5.67
CA MET A 144 -7.82 -15.45 -4.24
C MET A 144 -6.41 -16.02 -4.00
N GLN A 145 -5.99 -17.04 -4.77
CA GLN A 145 -4.65 -17.64 -4.62
C GLN A 145 -3.53 -16.67 -5.00
N TRP A 146 -3.70 -15.89 -6.07
CA TRP A 146 -2.74 -14.86 -6.46
C TRP A 146 -2.58 -13.80 -5.38
N HIS A 147 -3.69 -13.33 -4.82
CA HIS A 147 -3.66 -12.36 -3.73
C HIS A 147 -3.00 -12.92 -2.47
N TRP A 148 -3.23 -14.20 -2.16
CA TRP A 148 -2.53 -14.88 -1.08
C TRP A 148 -1.01 -15.01 -1.31
N VAL A 149 -0.59 -15.30 -2.54
CA VAL A 149 0.84 -15.31 -2.91
C VAL A 149 1.44 -13.93 -2.74
N PHE A 150 0.76 -12.89 -3.25
CA PHE A 150 1.16 -11.50 -3.10
C PHE A 150 1.38 -11.15 -1.63
N PHE A 151 0.41 -11.40 -0.75
CA PHE A 151 0.57 -11.12 0.68
C PHE A 151 1.77 -11.82 1.32
N ARG A 152 2.04 -13.09 0.99
CA ARG A 152 3.20 -13.81 1.55
C ARG A 152 4.52 -13.17 1.15
N ILE A 153 4.60 -12.58 -0.05
CA ILE A 153 5.80 -11.93 -0.57
C ILE A 153 5.89 -10.49 -0.04
N SER A 154 4.79 -9.73 -0.05
CA SER A 154 4.77 -8.32 0.33
C SER A 154 4.89 -8.12 1.85
N THR A 155 4.29 -8.97 2.68
CA THR A 155 4.34 -8.83 4.15
C THR A 155 5.76 -8.68 4.72
N PRO A 156 6.74 -9.57 4.43
CA PRO A 156 8.09 -9.40 4.95
C PRO A 156 8.78 -8.13 4.42
N LEU A 157 8.51 -7.75 3.17
CA LEU A 157 9.02 -6.50 2.60
C LEU A 157 8.46 -5.30 3.35
N VAL A 158 7.14 -5.23 3.54
CA VAL A 158 6.44 -4.20 4.29
C VAL A 158 6.96 -4.12 5.74
N ALA A 159 7.10 -5.25 6.42
CA ALA A 159 7.58 -5.32 7.79
C ALA A 159 9.01 -4.79 7.98
N ILE A 160 9.86 -4.84 6.95
CA ILE A 160 11.24 -4.35 6.98
C ILE A 160 11.32 -2.91 6.48
N PHE A 161 10.74 -2.65 5.30
CA PHE A 161 10.95 -1.40 4.58
C PHE A 161 10.08 -0.25 5.10
N ILE A 162 8.90 -0.51 5.67
CA ILE A 162 8.10 0.57 6.29
C ILE A 162 8.82 1.16 7.51
N PRO A 163 9.29 0.38 8.50
CA PRO A 163 10.10 0.94 9.58
C PRO A 163 11.34 1.66 9.08
N LEU A 164 12.01 1.12 8.03
CA LEU A 164 13.18 1.77 7.43
C LEU A 164 12.84 3.12 6.79
N ILE A 165 11.75 3.24 6.03
CA ILE A 165 11.37 4.51 5.38
C ILE A 165 10.96 5.56 6.42
N ILE A 166 10.31 5.13 7.51
CA ILE A 166 9.98 5.98 8.66
C ILE A 166 11.26 6.44 9.36
N TYR A 167 12.19 5.51 9.63
CA TYR A 167 13.49 5.86 10.20
C TYR A 167 14.21 6.89 9.34
N LEU A 168 14.28 6.68 8.02
CA LEU A 168 14.84 7.67 7.09
C LEU A 168 14.11 9.01 7.20
N ALA A 169 12.79 9.04 7.35
CA ALA A 169 12.08 10.31 7.58
C ALA A 169 12.50 11.02 8.87
N VAL A 170 12.83 10.27 9.94
CA VAL A 170 13.29 10.81 11.23
C VAL A 170 14.74 11.29 11.16
N VAL A 171 15.65 10.50 10.61
CA VAL A 171 17.09 10.85 10.50
C VAL A 171 17.40 11.73 9.30
N LYS A 172 16.38 12.37 8.73
CA LYS A 172 16.55 13.34 7.66
C LYS A 172 17.58 14.40 8.09
N PRO A 173 18.63 14.66 7.29
CA PRO A 173 19.60 15.72 7.60
C PRO A 173 18.92 17.08 7.70
N ALA A 174 19.39 17.92 8.63
CA ALA A 174 19.01 19.33 8.64
C ALA A 174 19.44 19.98 7.31
N LEU A 175 18.57 20.84 6.77
CA LEU A 175 18.92 21.75 5.68
C LEU A 175 19.77 22.89 6.23
#